data_AF-A0A444QEQ2-F1
#
_entry.id   AF-A0A444QEQ2-F1
#
_cell.length_a   1.000
_cell.length_b   1.000
_cell.length_c   1.000
_cell.angle_alpha   90.00
_cell.angle_beta   90.00
_cell.angle_gamma   90.00
#
_symmetry.space_group_name_H-M   'P 1'
#
loop_
_entity.id
_entity.type
_entity.pdbx_description
1 polymer ?
#
loop_
_entity_poly.entity_id
_entity_poly.type
_entity_poly.pdbx_seq_one_letter_code
_entity_poly.pdbx_strand_id
1 'polypeptide(L)'
;MARAVTAGASLLVLAACSSSNSGDSHVASELLGTSLESARTAMPESAAVLIQDISPVVGLEATYREGLSDDAWTVVSACSSEERIPESDLVEVAVVPTASFTEAVKERMKDGEFRDAVTSCHG
;
A
#
# COMPACT_ATOMS: atom_id res chain seq x y z
N MET A 1 -49.93 -40.46 26.98
CA MET A 1 -49.45 -39.56 28.05
C MET A 1 -48.06 -40.02 28.48
N ALA A 2 -47.14 -39.06 28.72
CA ALA A 2 -45.76 -39.15 29.25
C ALA A 2 -44.72 -39.92 28.40
N ARG A 3 -43.84 -39.25 27.63
CA ARG A 3 -42.55 -38.58 27.97
C ARG A 3 -41.39 -39.55 28.29
N ALA A 4 -40.41 -39.61 27.40
CA ALA A 4 -39.00 -39.84 27.73
C ALA A 4 -38.13 -38.94 26.85
N VAL A 5 -37.22 -38.20 27.50
CA VAL A 5 -36.29 -37.20 26.98
C VAL A 5 -34.89 -37.76 27.11
N THR A 6 -34.09 -37.71 26.05
CA THR A 6 -32.61 -37.84 26.08
C THR A 6 -32.08 -37.01 24.90
N ALA A 7 -31.70 -35.75 25.12
CA ALA A 7 -30.32 -35.31 25.36
C ALA A 7 -29.36 -35.92 24.32
N GLY A 8 -28.91 -35.25 23.25
CA GLY A 8 -28.59 -33.83 23.10
C GLY A 8 -27.11 -33.61 23.41
N ALA A 9 -26.22 -33.98 22.48
CA ALA A 9 -24.81 -33.60 22.52
C ALA A 9 -24.24 -33.60 21.09
N SER A 10 -24.73 -32.68 20.25
CA SER A 10 -24.03 -32.32 19.02
C SER A 10 -22.85 -31.43 19.40
N LEU A 11 -21.65 -32.00 19.39
CA LEU A 11 -20.40 -31.26 19.47
C LEU A 11 -20.31 -30.32 18.26
N LEU A 12 -20.76 -29.08 18.45
CA LEU A 12 -20.42 -27.96 17.58
C LEU A 12 -18.93 -27.70 17.76
N VAL A 13 -18.11 -28.30 16.89
CA VAL A 13 -16.74 -27.86 16.67
C VAL A 13 -16.86 -26.48 16.02
N LEU A 14 -16.93 -25.44 16.84
CA LEU A 14 -16.58 -24.09 16.41
C LEU A 14 -15.09 -24.16 16.09
N ALA A 15 -14.79 -24.52 14.84
CA ALA A 15 -13.59 -24.02 14.19
C ALA A 15 -13.75 -22.51 14.19
N ALA A 16 -13.31 -21.88 15.28
CA ALA A 16 -12.88 -20.51 15.25
C ALA A 16 -11.73 -20.52 14.25
N CYS A 17 -12.07 -20.29 12.98
CA CYS A 17 -11.17 -19.60 12.10
C CYS A 17 -10.89 -18.31 12.85
N SER A 18 -9.79 -18.29 13.60
CA SER A 18 -9.02 -17.10 13.78
C SER A 18 -8.79 -16.61 12.35
N SER A 19 -9.70 -15.76 11.86
CA SER A 19 -9.29 -14.73 10.92
C SER A 19 -8.16 -14.07 11.67
N SER A 20 -6.94 -14.45 11.28
CA SER A 20 -5.76 -13.70 11.62
C SER A 20 -6.13 -12.29 11.23
N ASN A 21 -6.53 -11.51 12.23
CA ASN A 21 -6.38 -10.08 12.21
C ASN A 21 -4.87 -9.93 12.23
N SER A 22 -4.23 -10.22 11.09
CA SER A 22 -2.96 -9.66 10.74
C SER A 22 -3.22 -8.19 10.95
N GLY A 23 -2.73 -7.64 12.06
CA GLY A 23 -2.56 -6.20 12.14
C GLY A 23 -1.55 -5.92 11.06
N ASP A 24 -2.02 -5.81 9.81
CA ASP A 24 -1.18 -5.63 8.65
C ASP A 24 -0.40 -4.37 8.95
N SER A 25 0.88 -4.58 9.23
CA SER A 25 1.81 -3.51 9.47
C SER A 25 2.21 -3.00 8.11
N HIS A 26 1.26 -2.37 7.40
CA HIS A 26 1.53 -1.76 6.10
C HIS A 26 2.53 -0.64 6.35
N VAL A 27 3.80 -0.87 6.06
CA VAL A 27 4.88 0.14 6.13
C VAL A 27 5.14 0.71 4.75
N ALA A 28 5.69 1.92 4.65
CA ALA A 28 5.91 2.61 3.36
C ALA A 28 6.66 1.76 2.32
N SER A 29 7.63 0.94 2.74
CA SER A 29 8.39 0.07 1.83
C SER A 29 7.55 -1.02 1.14
N GLU A 30 6.40 -1.39 1.69
CA GLU A 30 5.50 -2.40 1.10
C GLU A 30 4.74 -1.84 -0.12
N LEU A 31 4.70 -0.52 -0.29
CA LEU A 31 4.10 0.12 -1.46
C LEU A 31 4.98 0.02 -2.71
N LEU A 32 6.28 -0.21 -2.55
CA LEU A 32 7.24 -0.15 -3.65
C LEU A 32 6.97 -1.25 -4.69
N GLY A 33 6.92 -0.84 -5.95
CA GLY A 33 6.62 -1.71 -7.09
C GLY A 33 5.14 -2.05 -7.27
N THR A 34 4.25 -1.54 -6.43
CA THR A 34 2.79 -1.66 -6.60
C THR A 34 2.23 -0.53 -7.46
N SER A 35 0.99 -0.71 -7.95
CA SER A 35 0.29 0.39 -8.62
C SER A 35 -0.09 1.49 -7.63
N LEU A 36 -0.19 2.73 -8.09
CA LEU A 36 -0.66 3.84 -7.24
C LEU A 36 -2.07 3.57 -6.70
N GLU A 37 -2.94 2.91 -7.48
CA GLU A 37 -4.27 2.47 -7.03
C GLU A 37 -4.20 1.53 -5.80
N SER A 38 -3.32 0.53 -5.86
CA SER A 38 -3.10 -0.41 -4.74
C SER A 38 -2.56 0.33 -3.52
N ALA A 39 -1.61 1.25 -3.75
CA ALA A 39 -1.02 2.05 -2.70
C ALA A 39 -2.07 2.92 -1.99
N ARG A 40 -2.97 3.58 -2.74
CA ARG A 40 -4.07 4.36 -2.16
C ARG A 40 -5.01 3.53 -1.30
N THR A 41 -5.24 2.28 -1.67
CA THR A 41 -6.10 1.37 -0.88
C THR A 41 -5.50 1.06 0.49
N ALA A 42 -4.16 1.10 0.62
CA ALA A 42 -3.46 0.89 1.89
C ALA A 42 -3.39 2.16 2.75
N MET A 43 -3.60 3.35 2.17
CA MET A 43 -3.50 4.65 2.85
C MET A 43 -4.79 4.99 3.62
N PRO A 44 -4.70 5.68 4.77
CA PRO A 44 -5.90 6.20 5.46
C PRO A 44 -6.63 7.21 4.59
N GLU A 45 -7.97 7.15 4.57
CA GLU A 45 -8.80 8.14 3.85
C GLU A 45 -8.60 9.58 4.37
N SER A 46 -8.19 9.72 5.64
CA SER A 46 -7.93 11.02 6.28
C SER A 46 -6.52 11.56 6.05
N ALA A 47 -5.60 10.74 5.50
CA ALA A 47 -4.21 11.15 5.31
C ALA A 47 -4.08 12.15 4.15
N ALA A 48 -3.22 13.14 4.31
CA ALA A 48 -2.73 13.93 3.19
C ALA A 48 -1.86 13.03 2.29
N VAL A 49 -2.14 12.99 0.99
CA VAL A 49 -1.37 12.20 0.03
C VAL A 49 -0.61 13.12 -0.93
N LEU A 50 0.71 13.05 -0.92
CA LEU A 50 1.58 13.77 -1.85
C LEU A 50 2.13 12.81 -2.91
N ILE A 51 2.04 13.20 -4.18
CA ILE A 51 2.47 12.36 -5.30
C ILE A 51 3.50 13.11 -6.12
N GLN A 52 4.69 12.51 -6.22
CA GLN A 52 5.83 13.03 -6.95
C GLN A 52 5.99 12.25 -8.25
N ASP A 53 5.73 12.91 -9.38
CA ASP A 53 6.02 12.32 -10.68
C ASP A 53 7.50 12.47 -11.01
N ILE A 54 8.22 11.34 -10.91
CA ILE A 54 9.66 11.30 -11.19
C ILE A 54 9.97 10.75 -12.59
N SER A 55 9.00 10.79 -13.52
CA SER A 55 9.22 10.49 -14.95
C SER A 55 10.50 11.13 -15.52
N PRO A 56 10.85 12.40 -15.20
CA PRO A 56 12.10 13.01 -15.68
C PRO A 56 13.37 12.28 -15.23
N VAL A 57 13.36 11.63 -14.07
CA VAL A 57 14.49 10.87 -13.52
C VAL A 57 14.73 9.55 -14.28
N VAL A 58 13.72 9.08 -15.02
CA VAL A 58 13.80 7.91 -15.90
C VAL A 58 13.77 8.31 -17.40
N GLY A 59 13.97 9.59 -17.71
CA GLY A 59 14.10 10.08 -19.09
C GLY A 59 12.76 10.33 -19.82
N LEU A 60 11.67 10.52 -19.08
CA LEU A 60 10.33 10.80 -19.61
C LEU A 60 9.83 12.17 -19.14
N GLU A 61 8.81 12.71 -19.80
CA GLU A 61 8.16 13.94 -19.30
C GLU A 61 7.24 13.64 -18.12
N ALA A 62 7.22 14.53 -17.12
CA ALA A 62 6.25 14.47 -16.02
C ALA A 62 4.84 14.74 -16.56
N THR A 63 3.96 13.76 -16.42
CA THR A 63 2.61 13.75 -16.99
C THR A 63 1.52 13.34 -16.00
N TYR A 64 1.87 12.98 -14.75
CA TYR A 64 0.91 12.69 -13.70
C TYR A 64 0.01 13.89 -13.45
N ARG A 65 -1.29 13.62 -13.35
CA ARG A 65 -2.33 14.59 -13.00
C ARG A 65 -3.41 13.85 -12.24
N GLU A 66 -3.95 14.50 -11.22
CA GLU A 66 -5.11 13.98 -10.50
C GLU A 66 -6.28 13.74 -11.46
N GLY A 67 -7.02 12.66 -11.23
CA GLY A 67 -8.14 12.23 -12.07
C GLY A 67 -7.73 11.41 -13.30
N LEU A 68 -6.44 11.22 -13.55
CA LEU A 68 -5.97 10.15 -14.45
C LEU A 68 -6.03 8.80 -13.73
N SER A 69 -5.91 7.72 -14.51
CA SER A 69 -5.96 6.35 -14.00
C SER A 69 -4.72 6.05 -13.16
N ASP A 70 -4.91 5.73 -11.88
CA ASP A 70 -3.81 5.44 -10.94
C ASP A 70 -3.14 4.08 -11.19
N ASP A 71 -3.79 3.16 -11.90
CA ASP A 71 -3.19 1.89 -12.34
C ASP A 71 -2.06 2.07 -13.39
N ALA A 72 -2.07 3.20 -14.10
CA ALA A 72 -1.04 3.56 -15.07
C ALA A 72 0.29 3.99 -14.42
N TRP A 73 0.35 4.06 -13.10
CA TRP A 73 1.49 4.53 -12.33
C TRP A 73 1.98 3.47 -11.34
N THR A 74 3.29 3.30 -11.26
CA THR A 74 3.94 2.40 -10.31
C THR A 74 4.69 3.22 -9.26
N VAL A 75 4.52 2.87 -8.00
CA VAL A 75 5.24 3.48 -6.87
C VAL A 75 6.68 2.99 -6.83
N VAL A 76 7.64 3.91 -6.78
CA VAL A 76 9.08 3.62 -6.78
C VAL A 76 9.81 4.21 -5.58
N SER A 77 9.14 5.03 -4.78
CA SER A 77 9.60 5.47 -3.47
C SER A 77 8.39 5.84 -2.64
N ALA A 78 8.47 5.68 -1.31
CA ALA A 78 7.39 6.06 -0.42
C ALA A 78 7.94 6.44 0.95
N CYS A 79 7.29 7.41 1.60
CA CYS A 79 7.44 7.68 3.01
C CYS A 79 6.07 7.92 3.65
N SER A 80 6.02 7.77 4.97
CA SER A 80 4.82 8.02 5.78
C SER A 80 5.23 8.75 7.06
N SER A 81 4.36 9.59 7.61
CA SER A 81 4.65 10.36 8.83
C SER A 81 4.78 9.49 10.06
N GLU A 82 4.09 8.34 10.07
CA GLU A 82 4.22 7.32 11.11
C GLU A 82 4.88 6.06 10.53
N GLU A 83 5.38 5.18 11.41
CA GLU A 83 5.98 3.90 11.02
C GLU A 83 4.99 3.04 10.21
N ARG A 84 3.71 3.08 10.61
CA ARG A 84 2.62 2.34 9.98
C ARG A 84 1.76 3.30 9.15
N ILE A 85 1.54 2.95 7.88
CA ILE A 85 0.70 3.70 6.95
C ILE A 85 -0.71 3.95 7.52
N PRO A 86 -1.41 2.97 8.12
CA PRO A 86 -2.76 3.18 8.66
C PRO A 86 -2.87 4.24 9.77
N GLU A 87 -1.74 4.60 10.38
CA GLU A 87 -1.64 5.55 11.48
C GLU A 87 -1.14 6.93 11.00
N SER A 88 -0.75 7.04 9.73
CA SER A 88 -0.09 8.23 9.20
C SER A 88 -1.08 9.34 8.79
N ASP A 89 -0.78 10.57 9.20
CA ASP A 89 -1.48 11.78 8.74
C ASP A 89 -0.97 12.26 7.37
N LEU A 90 0.23 11.84 6.98
CA LEU A 90 0.85 12.17 5.70
C LEU A 90 1.48 10.92 5.09
N VAL A 91 1.20 10.69 3.80
CA VAL A 91 1.87 9.69 2.98
C VAL A 91 2.35 10.37 1.70
N GLU A 92 3.64 10.24 1.39
CA GLU A 92 4.22 10.75 0.16
C GLU A 92 4.75 9.59 -0.67
N VAL A 93 4.44 9.58 -1.97
CA VAL A 93 4.90 8.56 -2.91
C VAL A 93 5.53 9.20 -4.13
N ALA A 94 6.59 8.58 -4.64
CA ALA A 94 7.15 8.87 -5.95
C ALA A 94 6.72 7.81 -6.95
N VAL A 95 6.32 8.23 -8.14
CA VAL A 95 5.76 7.36 -9.18
C VAL A 95 6.44 7.54 -10.53
N VAL A 96 6.39 6.48 -11.33
CA VAL A 96 6.71 6.48 -12.77
C VAL A 96 5.59 5.80 -13.55
N PRO A 97 5.44 6.06 -14.86
CA PRO A 97 4.49 5.34 -15.68
C PRO A 97 4.78 3.84 -15.63
N THR A 98 3.78 3.00 -15.44
CA THR A 98 3.94 1.54 -15.33
C THR A 98 4.63 0.96 -16.56
N ALA A 99 4.37 1.51 -17.76
CA ALA A 99 5.05 1.12 -18.99
C ALA A 99 6.58 1.35 -18.98
N SER A 100 7.07 2.23 -18.10
CA SER A 100 8.49 2.55 -17.93
C SER A 100 9.16 1.81 -16.75
N PHE A 101 8.40 1.04 -15.97
CA PHE A 101 8.90 0.27 -14.82
C PHE A 101 9.65 -1.00 -15.24
N THR A 102 10.76 -0.79 -15.95
CA THR A 102 11.66 -1.84 -16.47
C THR A 102 12.54 -2.43 -15.37
N GLU A 103 13.26 -3.52 -15.67
CA GLU A 103 14.22 -4.12 -14.72
C GLU A 103 15.29 -3.13 -14.24
N ALA A 104 15.79 -2.25 -15.13
CA ALA A 104 16.73 -1.21 -14.74
C ALA A 104 16.14 -0.23 -13.72
N VAL A 105 14.86 0.15 -13.87
CA VAL A 105 14.18 1.01 -12.90
C VAL A 105 13.93 0.28 -11.58
N LYS A 106 13.62 -1.02 -11.63
CA LYS A 106 13.48 -1.87 -10.42
C LYS A 106 14.79 -1.99 -9.64
N GLU A 107 15.92 -2.13 -10.32
CA GLU A 107 17.24 -2.16 -9.70
C GLU A 107 17.54 -0.83 -9.00
N ARG A 108 17.38 0.30 -9.69
CA ARG A 108 17.54 1.64 -9.10
C ARG A 108 16.63 1.89 -7.90
N MET A 109 15.38 1.39 -7.95
CA MET A 109 14.44 1.43 -6.83
C MET A 109 14.96 0.63 -5.63
N LYS A 110 15.43 -0.61 -5.86
CA LYS A 110 15.98 -1.47 -4.79
C LYS A 110 17.24 -0.89 -4.17
N ASP A 111 18.05 -0.21 -4.98
CA ASP A 111 19.25 0.50 -4.53
C ASP A 111 18.93 1.81 -3.79
N GLY A 112 17.64 2.20 -3.77
CA GLY A 112 17.16 3.38 -3.05
C GLY A 112 17.44 4.71 -3.75
N GLU A 113 17.74 4.70 -5.05
CA GLU A 113 18.07 5.92 -5.81
C GLU A 113 16.92 6.95 -5.87
N PHE A 114 15.68 6.52 -5.62
CA PHE A 114 14.50 7.39 -5.63
C PHE A 114 14.09 7.88 -4.24
N ARG A 115 14.86 7.59 -3.18
CA ARG A 115 14.53 7.99 -1.80
C ARG A 115 14.43 9.51 -1.63
N ASP A 116 15.28 10.27 -2.32
CA ASP A 116 15.30 11.73 -2.23
C ASP A 116 14.09 12.40 -2.92
N ALA A 117 13.26 11.64 -3.63
CA ALA A 117 12.02 12.15 -4.17
C ALA A 117 10.93 12.33 -3.12
N VAL A 118 11.01 11.61 -1.98
CA VAL A 118 10.00 11.64 -0.91
C VAL A 118 10.64 12.19 0.37
N THR A 119 10.47 13.48 0.62
CA THR A 119 11.19 14.22 1.69
C THR A 119 10.28 14.77 2.76
N SER A 120 8.97 14.77 2.53
CA SER A 120 7.99 15.49 3.36
C SER A 120 7.66 14.77 4.67
N CYS A 121 7.98 13.48 4.80
CA CYS A 121 7.68 12.70 6.00
C CYS A 121 8.79 12.69 7.05
N HIS A 122 9.97 13.22 6.73
CA HIS A 122 11.08 13.36 7.67
C HIS A 122 11.15 14.84 8.09
N GLY A 123 10.49 15.17 9.22
CA GLY A 123 10.66 16.46 9.89
C GLY A 123 12.02 16.60 10.58
#